data_AF-A0A7Z1HK15-F1
#
_entry.id   AF-A0A7Z1HK15-F1
#
_cell.length_a   1.000
_cell.length_b   1.000
_cell.length_c   1.000
_cell.angle_alpha   90.00
_cell.angle_beta   90.00
_cell.angle_gamma   90.00
#
_symmetry.space_group_name_H-M   'P 1'
#
loop_
_entity.id
_entity.type
_entity.pdbx_description
1 polymer ?
#
loop_
_entity_poly.entity_id
_entity_poly.type
_entity_poly.pdbx_seq_one_letter_code
_entity_poly.pdbx_strand_id
1 'polypeptide(L)'
;MANPLLGSWEFVEGKYAVDDGFVHAKAPQLTSVKLITPTHFNYITQKDGKFHYAGGGKYELKNQQFVETFSYGNIPSLLGKTMAFDYKVEGDLWHHSLTENGKLVEAEVWRRIN
;
A
#
# COMPACT_ATOMS: atom_id res chain seq x y z
N MET A 1 14.27 -15.24 -6.04
CA MET A 1 14.21 -14.81 -4.63
C MET A 1 12.81 -15.07 -4.12
N ALA A 2 12.66 -15.51 -2.86
CA ALA A 2 11.35 -15.63 -2.25
C ALA A 2 10.73 -14.23 -2.13
N ASN A 3 9.46 -14.07 -2.48
CA ASN A 3 8.75 -12.81 -2.30
C ASN A 3 8.37 -12.67 -0.80
N PRO A 4 8.97 -11.73 -0.06
CA PRO A 4 8.69 -11.57 1.37
C PRO A 4 7.32 -10.95 1.65
N LEU A 5 6.66 -10.38 0.63
CA LEU A 5 5.38 -9.70 0.75
C LEU A 5 4.19 -10.65 0.66
N LEU A 6 4.38 -11.92 0.27
CA LEU A 6 3.28 -12.88 0.18
C LEU A 6 2.54 -13.01 1.51
N GLY A 7 1.21 -13.03 1.46
CA GLY A 7 0.34 -13.19 2.62
C GLY A 7 -0.65 -12.05 2.81
N SER A 8 -1.18 -11.97 4.02
CA SER A 8 -2.19 -11.00 4.44
C SER A 8 -1.56 -9.96 5.35
N TRP A 9 -1.97 -8.71 5.19
CA TRP A 9 -1.42 -7.56 5.90
C TRP A 9 -2.53 -6.63 6.38
N GLU A 10 -2.39 -6.09 7.59
CA GLU A 10 -3.24 -5.05 8.15
C GLU A 10 -2.50 -3.71 8.17
N PHE A 11 -3.21 -2.62 7.90
CA PHE A 11 -2.67 -1.26 7.97
C PHE A 11 -2.41 -0.84 9.42
N VAL A 12 -1.21 -0.31 9.69
CA VAL A 12 -0.84 0.22 11.00
C VAL A 12 -0.96 1.74 10.99
N GLU A 13 -0.24 2.40 10.10
CA GLU A 13 -0.24 3.84 9.94
C GLU A 13 0.25 4.26 8.56
N GLY A 14 -0.09 5.49 8.17
CA GLY A 14 0.26 6.08 6.89
C GLY A 14 0.54 7.57 7.04
N LYS A 15 1.43 8.07 6.19
CA LYS A 15 1.86 9.46 6.12
C LYS A 15 1.82 9.88 4.65
N TYR A 16 1.01 10.90 4.33
CA TYR A 16 0.75 11.33 2.96
C TYR A 16 1.05 12.82 2.81
N ALA A 17 1.75 13.17 1.73
CA ALA A 17 2.08 14.56 1.42
C ALA A 17 0.83 15.34 1.02
N VAL A 18 0.76 16.59 1.48
CA VAL A 18 -0.23 17.59 1.07
C VAL A 18 0.49 18.91 0.77
N ASP A 19 -0.23 19.92 0.27
CA ASP A 19 0.36 21.21 -0.14
C ASP A 19 1.24 21.85 0.95
N ASP A 20 0.83 21.74 2.21
CA ASP A 20 1.56 22.28 3.37
C ASP A 20 1.85 21.19 4.43
N GLY A 21 2.71 20.23 4.06
CA GLY A 21 3.25 19.24 4.98
C GLY A 21 2.68 17.84 4.79
N PHE A 22 2.28 17.20 5.89
CA PHE A 22 1.84 15.80 5.89
C PHE A 22 0.60 15.58 6.73
N VAL A 23 -0.31 14.78 6.20
CA VAL A 23 -1.41 14.20 6.98
C VAL A 23 -1.05 12.77 7.38
N HIS A 24 -1.52 12.35 8.55
CA HIS A 24 -1.29 11.02 9.08
C HIS A 24 -2.62 10.27 9.20
N ALA A 25 -2.60 8.99 8.87
CA ALA A 25 -3.73 8.09 9.06
C ALA A 25 -3.29 6.89 9.89
N LYS A 26 -4.20 6.38 10.74
CA LYS A 26 -3.97 5.20 11.57
C LYS A 26 -5.30 4.62 12.03
N ALA A 27 -5.26 3.41 12.58
CA ALA A 27 -6.39 2.82 13.27
C ALA A 27 -6.72 3.60 14.58
N PRO A 28 -8.00 3.63 15.01
CA PRO A 28 -9.16 2.99 14.40
C PRO A 28 -9.85 3.82 13.29
N GLN A 29 -9.41 5.05 13.02
CA GLN A 29 -10.08 5.94 12.07
C GLN A 29 -9.95 5.45 10.62
N LEU A 30 -8.78 4.92 10.26
CA LEU A 30 -8.52 4.28 8.97
C LEU A 30 -7.98 2.87 9.21
N THR A 31 -8.63 1.87 8.63
CA THR A 31 -8.17 0.47 8.66
C THR A 31 -8.14 -0.08 7.25
N SER A 32 -7.21 -0.98 6.97
CA SER A 32 -7.13 -1.63 5.66
C SER A 32 -6.59 -3.03 5.78
N VAL A 33 -7.02 -3.91 4.89
CA VAL A 33 -6.43 -5.24 4.72
C VAL A 33 -5.91 -5.35 3.29
N LYS A 34 -4.66 -5.76 3.14
CA LYS A 34 -3.97 -5.98 1.86
C LYS A 34 -3.58 -7.44 1.74
N LEU A 35 -3.90 -8.06 0.61
CA LEU A 35 -3.53 -9.44 0.29
C LEU A 35 -2.55 -9.45 -0.87
N ILE A 36 -1.46 -10.19 -0.71
CA ILE A 36 -0.45 -10.39 -1.74
C ILE A 36 -0.38 -11.87 -2.08
N THR A 37 -0.79 -12.20 -3.31
CA THR A 37 -0.66 -13.53 -3.92
C THR A 37 0.61 -13.58 -4.78
N PRO A 38 0.99 -14.71 -5.39
CA PRO A 38 2.16 -14.78 -6.27
C PRO A 38 2.16 -13.81 -7.46
N THR A 39 1.00 -13.34 -7.91
CA THR A 39 0.88 -12.53 -9.13
C THR A 39 0.03 -11.27 -8.99
N HIS A 40 -0.75 -11.16 -7.92
CA HIS A 40 -1.71 -10.07 -7.72
C HIS A 40 -1.69 -9.55 -6.29
N PHE A 41 -2.08 -8.29 -6.16
CA PHE A 41 -2.39 -7.65 -4.91
C PHE A 41 -3.81 -7.12 -4.91
N ASN A 42 -4.43 -7.04 -3.74
CA ASN A 42 -5.64 -6.26 -3.54
C ASN A 42 -5.64 -5.68 -2.14
N TYR A 43 -6.37 -4.59 -1.95
CA TYR A 43 -6.63 -4.04 -0.63
C TYR A 43 -8.05 -3.48 -0.54
N ILE A 44 -8.57 -3.45 0.69
CA ILE A 44 -9.83 -2.81 1.04
C ILE A 44 -9.62 -1.95 2.27
N THR A 45 -9.95 -0.67 2.16
CA THR A 45 -9.80 0.33 3.20
C THR A 45 -11.17 0.77 3.70
N GLN A 46 -11.29 0.86 5.01
CA GLN A 46 -12.43 1.42 5.71
C GLN A 46 -12.02 2.71 6.42
N LYS A 47 -12.96 3.65 6.48
CA LYS A 47 -12.85 4.87 7.28
C LYS A 47 -14.05 4.94 8.20
N ASP A 48 -13.80 5.10 9.49
CA ASP A 48 -14.84 5.13 10.54
C ASP A 48 -15.81 3.93 10.45
N GLY A 49 -15.26 2.74 10.18
CA GLY A 49 -16.01 1.48 10.06
C GLY A 49 -16.84 1.33 8.78
N LYS A 50 -16.74 2.26 7.83
CA LYS A 50 -17.45 2.22 6.54
C LYS A 50 -16.48 2.01 5.40
N PHE A 51 -16.92 1.34 4.33
CA PHE A 51 -16.15 1.23 3.10
C PHE A 51 -15.69 2.61 2.63
N HIS A 52 -14.38 2.74 2.38
CA HIS A 52 -13.79 3.99 1.89
C HIS A 52 -13.30 3.82 0.46
N TYR A 53 -12.37 2.89 0.23
CA TYR A 53 -11.89 2.56 -1.10
C TYR A 53 -11.26 1.17 -1.15
N ALA A 54 -11.16 0.60 -2.35
CA ALA A 54 -10.48 -0.64 -2.64
C ALA A 54 -9.74 -0.52 -3.97
N GLY A 55 -8.67 -1.30 -4.10
CA GLY A 55 -7.87 -1.34 -5.31
C GLY A 55 -7.12 -2.66 -5.41
N GLY A 56 -6.61 -2.93 -6.60
CA GLY A 56 -5.69 -4.03 -6.81
C GLY A 56 -5.40 -4.28 -8.28
N GLY A 57 -4.59 -5.30 -8.52
CA GLY A 57 -4.13 -5.67 -9.85
C GLY A 57 -2.91 -6.57 -9.78
N LYS A 58 -2.06 -6.46 -10.79
CA LYS A 58 -0.79 -7.20 -10.86
C LYS A 58 0.31 -6.40 -10.19
N TYR A 59 1.37 -7.09 -9.80
CA TYR A 59 2.59 -6.41 -9.38
C TYR A 59 3.83 -7.14 -9.88
N GLU A 60 4.95 -6.42 -9.87
CA GLU A 60 6.28 -6.98 -10.05
C GLU A 60 7.21 -6.56 -8.91
N LEU A 61 8.12 -7.44 -8.53
CA LEU A 61 9.23 -7.09 -7.63
C LEU A 61 10.49 -6.84 -8.45
N LYS A 62 11.00 -5.62 -8.42
CA LYS A 62 12.19 -5.22 -9.18
C LYS A 62 13.00 -4.20 -8.39
N ASN A 63 14.30 -4.40 -8.27
CA ASN A 63 15.22 -3.41 -7.65
C ASN A 63 14.78 -2.92 -6.25
N GLN A 64 14.31 -3.81 -5.37
CA GLN A 64 13.77 -3.47 -4.04
C GLN A 64 12.46 -2.64 -4.09
N GLN A 65 11.76 -2.67 -5.22
CA GLN A 65 10.47 -2.01 -5.41
C GLN A 65 9.34 -3.02 -5.63
N PHE A 66 8.17 -2.68 -5.09
CA PHE A 66 6.88 -3.28 -5.33
C PHE A 66 6.15 -2.42 -6.36
N VAL A 67 6.15 -2.87 -7.61
CA VAL A 67 5.60 -2.13 -8.74
C VAL A 67 4.17 -2.58 -8.96
N GLU A 68 3.20 -1.78 -8.54
CA GLU A 68 1.77 -2.06 -8.61
C GLU A 68 1.17 -1.55 -9.92
N THR A 69 0.44 -2.40 -10.65
CA THR A 69 -0.39 -1.99 -11.79
C THR A 69 -1.87 -2.15 -11.46
N PHE A 70 -2.55 -1.03 -11.22
CA PHE A 70 -3.94 -0.98 -10.79
C PHE A 70 -4.89 -1.38 -11.93
N SER A 71 -5.50 -2.55 -11.81
CA SER A 71 -6.43 -3.10 -12.80
C SER A 71 -7.90 -2.95 -12.40
N TYR A 72 -8.17 -2.86 -11.09
CA TYR A 72 -9.52 -2.76 -10.53
C TYR A 72 -9.51 -1.89 -9.27
N GLY A 73 -10.67 -1.30 -8.95
CA GLY A 73 -10.85 -0.44 -7.80
C GLY A 73 -11.94 0.61 -8.04
N ASN A 74 -12.26 1.38 -7.00
CA ASN A 74 -13.28 2.43 -7.06
C ASN A 74 -12.69 3.85 -7.15
N ILE A 75 -11.38 4.00 -7.31
CA ILE A 75 -10.71 5.28 -7.54
C ILE A 75 -10.32 5.38 -9.03
N PRO A 76 -11.10 6.11 -9.87
CA PRO A 76 -10.88 6.12 -11.32
C PRO A 76 -9.51 6.63 -11.73
N SER A 77 -8.94 7.56 -10.97
CA SER A 77 -7.63 8.16 -11.25
C SER A 77 -6.45 7.19 -11.06
N LEU A 78 -6.67 6.01 -10.47
CA LEU A 78 -5.65 4.96 -10.32
C LEU A 78 -5.74 3.89 -11.41
N LEU A 79 -6.89 3.71 -12.06
CA LEU A 79 -7.08 2.63 -13.03
C LEU A 79 -6.11 2.76 -14.22
N GLY A 80 -5.39 1.68 -14.50
CA GLY A 80 -4.37 1.60 -15.54
C GLY A 80 -3.02 2.23 -15.17
N LYS A 81 -2.90 2.89 -14.01
CA LYS A 81 -1.62 3.44 -13.56
C LYS A 81 -0.70 2.35 -13.03
N THR A 82 0.59 2.60 -13.18
CA THR A 82 1.65 1.83 -12.57
C THR A 82 2.42 2.71 -11.58
N MET A 83 2.59 2.24 -10.37
CA MET A 83 3.27 2.96 -9.28
C MET A 83 4.36 2.08 -8.69
N ALA A 84 5.55 2.63 -8.49
CA ALA A 84 6.70 1.90 -7.98
C ALA A 84 6.98 2.32 -6.53
N PHE A 85 6.68 1.44 -5.59
CA PHE A 85 6.87 1.69 -4.17
C PHE A 85 8.13 1.00 -3.68
N ASP A 86 8.98 1.70 -2.95
CA ASP A 86 10.05 1.05 -2.21
C ASP A 86 9.45 0.21 -1.09
N TYR A 87 10.04 -0.97 -0.83
CA TYR A 87 9.61 -1.82 0.28
C TYR A 87 10.76 -2.31 1.14
N LYS A 88 10.49 -2.46 2.44
CA LYS A 88 11.36 -3.14 3.40
C LYS A 88 10.52 -3.95 4.37
N VAL A 89 10.92 -5.20 4.63
CA VAL A 89 10.26 -6.05 5.63
C VAL A 89 11.21 -6.28 6.80
N GLU A 90 10.75 -5.94 8.00
CA GLU A 90 11.48 -6.09 9.26
C GLU A 90 10.57 -6.82 10.27
N GLY A 91 10.85 -8.10 10.52
CA GLY A 91 9.96 -8.93 11.34
C GLY A 91 8.60 -9.09 10.69
N ASP A 92 7.55 -8.65 11.38
CA ASP A 92 6.15 -8.65 10.93
C ASP A 92 5.73 -7.32 10.28
N LEU A 93 6.62 -6.33 10.19
CA LEU A 93 6.33 -5.02 9.63
C LEU A 93 6.84 -4.90 8.20
N TRP A 94 5.97 -4.40 7.32
CA TRP A 94 6.28 -4.00 5.96
C TRP A 94 6.19 -2.48 5.85
N HIS A 95 7.33 -1.84 5.61
CA HIS A 95 7.46 -0.44 5.25
C HIS A 95 7.31 -0.29 3.74
N HIS A 96 6.35 0.53 3.32
CA HIS A 96 5.96 0.75 1.94
C HIS A 96 5.98 2.25 1.66
N SER A 97 6.68 2.73 0.64
CA SER A 97 6.77 4.17 0.39
C SER A 97 6.89 4.55 -1.07
N LEU A 98 6.30 5.69 -1.43
CA LEU A 98 6.42 6.32 -2.73
C LEU A 98 7.19 7.63 -2.61
N THR A 99 8.26 7.75 -3.40
CA THR A 99 9.00 9.00 -3.57
C THR A 99 8.94 9.43 -5.03
N GLU A 100 8.49 10.65 -5.28
CA GLU A 100 8.46 11.24 -6.62
C GLU A 100 9.32 12.50 -6.64
N ASN A 101 10.20 12.62 -7.64
CA ASN A 101 11.10 13.77 -7.80
C ASN A 101 11.91 14.10 -6.53
N GLY A 102 12.32 13.06 -5.79
CA GLY A 102 13.09 13.19 -4.54
C GLY A 102 12.27 13.65 -3.33
N LYS A 103 10.94 13.73 -3.44
CA LYS A 103 10.04 14.08 -2.34
C LYS A 103 9.18 12.89 -1.95
N LEU A 104 9.06 12.65 -0.65
CA LEU A 104 8.16 11.65 -0.10
C LEU A 104 6.71 12.04 -0.43
N VAL A 105 6.01 11.18 -1.15
CA VAL A 105 4.57 11.33 -1.46
C VAL A 105 3.74 10.54 -0.46
N GLU A 106 4.19 9.33 -0.15
CA GLU A 106 3.47 8.38 0.70
C GLU A 106 4.44 7.48 1.45
N ALA A 107 4.14 7.20 2.72
CA ALA A 107 4.77 6.13 3.49
C ALA A 107 3.71 5.43 4.33
N GLU A 108 3.67 4.12 4.27
CA GLU A 108 2.76 3.26 5.01
C GLU A 108 3.52 2.17 5.75
N VAL A 109 3.00 1.78 6.90
CA VAL A 109 3.45 0.62 7.67
C VAL A 109 2.30 -0.37 7.73
N TRP A 110 2.60 -1.61 7.34
CA TRP A 110 1.67 -2.73 7.33
C TRP A 110 2.18 -3.82 8.26
N ARG A 111 1.31 -4.49 9.00
CA ARG A 111 1.66 -5.65 9.85
C ARG A 111 1.13 -6.94 9.22
N ARG A 112 1.93 -7.99 9.24
CA ARG A 112 1.51 -9.32 8.80
C ARG A 112 0.40 -9.87 9.70
N ILE A 113 -0.65 -10.40 9.09
CA ILE A 113 -1.71 -11.15 9.76
C ILE A 113 -1.36 -12.64 9.67
N ASN A 114 -1.34 -13.34 10.81
CA ASN A 114 -1.17 -14.80 10.89
C ASN A 114 -2.49 -15.49 11.17
#